data_AF-A0ABC9A695-F1
#
_entry.id   AF-A0ABC9A695-F1
#
_cell.length_a   1.000
_cell.length_b   1.000
_cell.length_c   1.000
_cell.angle_alpha   90.00
_cell.angle_beta   90.00
_cell.angle_gamma   90.00
#
_symmetry.space_group_name_H-M   'P 1'
#
loop_
_entity.id
_entity.type
_entity.pdbx_description
1 polymer ?
#
loop_
_entity_poly.entity_id
_entity_poly.type
_entity_poly.pdbx_seq_one_letter_code
_entity_poly.pdbx_strand_id
1 'polypeptide(L)'
;MMPLRPSAEFTIATGPAAKMARSSSCTSSWAPRPRLPCFDGDSSNRFSGRNLAGDLLPSLGATTQQPPKPRKYLVPPYDPRYKVWETFLILLVVYSAWICPLEFAFLRYLPRAPFIVDDVVNGFFAVDIVLTFFVPYVDAKSCLLVDDPKKIAVRYLSSWFAFDLCSTFPFHSISLLFNSHEHRLGLKFLNVLRLWRLRRVSSLFARLEKDIRFNYAVVRCTKLISVTLFAIHCAGCINYLIADRYPDPRRTWIGAVMPDFREAGLWVRYVTSLYWSITTMTTTGYGDLHAENTREMLFGVAYMLFNLWLTAYLIGNMTNLVVHSTSRTRDFRDMVQAASEFAARNQLPQQIEEQMLNHICLRFRTEGIKQQEMLDILPRAMRFSVSLYLFFPVVQGCYLFKGVSSGFIQQLVTEMQAEYFAPKEDIMLQNEKPSDLYLLVSGAVDMLAFLDGTEQVYGKAAEGELLGETGVMSNKPQPFTFRTAKLSQILRISRSKLMGIMEENRGDGQTIRSNFQQKLRMEQRLYIAMHQADPVPAFERRLDP
;
A
#
# COMPACT_ATOMS: atom_id res chain seq x y z
N MET A 1 45.82 48.09 2.10
CA MET A 1 46.04 47.66 0.70
C MET A 1 44.79 46.93 0.24
N MET A 2 44.23 47.38 -0.89
CA MET A 2 43.02 46.92 -1.62
C MET A 2 42.15 45.77 -1.05
N PRO A 3 40.82 45.95 -0.95
CA PRO A 3 39.88 44.85 -0.79
C PRO A 3 39.52 44.22 -2.15
N LEU A 4 39.52 42.88 -2.17
CA LEU A 4 39.06 42.05 -3.29
C LEU A 4 37.52 42.04 -3.35
N ARG A 5 36.98 42.11 -4.58
CA ARG A 5 35.55 42.06 -4.91
C ARG A 5 34.88 40.77 -4.42
N PRO A 6 33.60 40.80 -4.01
CA PRO A 6 32.78 39.61 -3.87
C PRO A 6 32.22 39.15 -5.22
N SER A 7 32.27 37.84 -5.44
CA SER A 7 31.70 37.10 -6.57
C SER A 7 30.18 36.98 -6.47
N ALA A 8 29.54 37.00 -7.65
CA ALA A 8 28.11 37.14 -7.89
C ALA A 8 27.22 36.05 -7.27
N GLU A 9 26.08 36.50 -6.75
CA GLU A 9 24.92 35.71 -6.36
C GLU A 9 24.20 35.15 -7.59
N PHE A 10 23.98 33.83 -7.63
CA PHE A 10 23.10 33.18 -8.59
C PHE A 10 21.65 33.34 -8.12
N THR A 11 20.89 34.21 -8.79
CA THR A 11 19.46 34.42 -8.56
C THR A 11 18.67 33.34 -9.31
N ILE A 12 17.92 32.51 -8.58
CA ILE A 12 16.96 31.56 -9.15
C ILE A 12 15.70 32.33 -9.54
N ALA A 13 15.45 32.45 -10.84
CA ALA A 13 14.24 33.05 -11.38
C ALA A 13 13.01 32.16 -11.12
N THR A 14 12.12 32.62 -10.25
CA THR A 14 10.77 32.07 -10.09
C THR A 14 9.86 32.63 -11.20
N GLY A 15 9.41 31.78 -12.12
CA GLY A 15 8.42 32.14 -13.14
C GLY A 15 7.01 32.32 -12.57
N PRO A 16 6.13 33.12 -13.21
CA PRO A 16 4.87 33.55 -12.63
C PRO A 16 3.78 32.48 -12.70
N ALA A 17 3.07 32.31 -11.59
CA ALA A 17 1.86 31.52 -11.47
C ALA A 17 0.73 32.10 -12.34
N ALA A 18 0.31 31.36 -13.37
CA ALA A 18 -0.85 31.70 -14.18
C ALA A 18 -2.14 31.41 -13.40
N LYS A 19 -2.93 32.46 -13.19
CA LYS A 19 -4.27 32.47 -12.59
C LYS A 19 -5.21 31.56 -13.38
N MET A 20 -5.76 30.53 -12.73
CA MET A 20 -6.87 29.74 -13.25
C MET A 20 -8.18 30.47 -12.92
N ALA A 21 -8.83 31.02 -13.94
CA ALA A 21 -10.13 31.66 -13.85
C ALA A 21 -11.21 30.61 -13.56
N ARG A 22 -12.03 30.89 -12.55
CA ARG A 22 -13.31 30.22 -12.33
C ARG A 22 -14.33 30.82 -13.31
N SER A 23 -14.89 30.01 -14.19
CA SER A 23 -16.18 30.32 -14.84
C SER A 23 -17.22 29.29 -14.41
N SER A 24 -18.33 29.82 -13.93
CA SER A 24 -19.53 29.14 -13.51
C SER A 24 -20.45 28.84 -14.70
N SER A 25 -21.33 27.87 -14.46
CA SER A 25 -22.63 27.60 -15.09
C SER A 25 -22.67 27.07 -16.53
N CYS A 26 -23.06 25.80 -16.66
CA CYS A 26 -24.16 25.45 -17.56
C CYS A 26 -24.94 24.25 -16.99
N THR A 27 -26.18 24.52 -16.61
CA THR A 27 -27.22 23.58 -16.20
C THR A 27 -27.86 22.93 -17.44
N SER A 28 -27.96 21.60 -17.49
CA SER A 28 -28.98 20.94 -18.31
C SER A 28 -29.38 19.56 -17.77
N SER A 29 -30.67 19.48 -17.45
CA SER A 29 -31.59 18.33 -17.58
C SER A 29 -31.12 16.93 -17.12
N TRP A 30 -31.52 16.56 -15.90
CA TRP A 30 -31.63 15.17 -15.48
C TRP A 30 -32.96 14.58 -15.98
N ALA A 31 -32.90 13.62 -16.90
CA ALA A 31 -34.01 12.71 -17.19
C ALA A 31 -33.85 11.42 -16.34
N PRO A 32 -34.95 10.80 -15.88
CA PRO A 32 -34.90 9.69 -14.93
C PRO A 32 -34.45 8.38 -15.61
N ARG A 33 -33.46 7.70 -15.02
CA ARG A 33 -33.08 6.33 -15.40
C ARG A 33 -34.23 5.36 -15.08
N PRO A 34 -34.50 4.34 -15.91
CA PRO A 34 -35.52 3.33 -15.61
C PRO A 34 -35.09 2.49 -14.39
N ARG A 35 -36.03 2.31 -13.45
CA ARG A 35 -35.88 1.40 -12.31
C ARG A 35 -35.96 -0.04 -12.81
N LEU A 36 -34.89 -0.81 -12.59
CA LEU A 36 -34.90 -2.28 -12.64
C LEU A 36 -35.20 -2.82 -11.23
N PRO A 37 -35.80 -4.02 -11.11
CA PRO A 37 -36.53 -4.45 -9.91
C PRO A 37 -35.62 -4.63 -8.70
N CYS A 38 -36.14 -4.17 -7.56
CA CYS A 38 -35.54 -4.27 -6.23
C CYS A 38 -35.17 -5.72 -5.90
N PHE A 39 -33.88 -5.97 -5.67
CA PHE A 39 -33.45 -7.00 -4.74
C PHE A 39 -33.54 -6.38 -3.35
N ASP A 40 -34.66 -6.57 -2.67
CA ASP A 40 -34.77 -6.28 -1.24
C ASP A 40 -33.86 -7.24 -0.49
N GLY A 41 -32.77 -6.69 0.03
CA GLY A 41 -31.76 -7.40 0.80
C GLY A 41 -30.99 -6.38 1.62
N ASP A 42 -31.63 -5.95 2.70
CA ASP A 42 -31.12 -5.07 3.75
C ASP A 42 -29.61 -5.25 4.03
N SER A 43 -28.77 -4.40 3.42
CA SER A 43 -27.31 -4.49 3.53
C SER A 43 -26.61 -3.14 3.60
N SER A 44 -27.27 -2.10 4.11
CA SER A 44 -26.68 -0.78 4.34
C SER A 44 -26.27 -0.57 5.80
N ASN A 45 -25.51 -1.51 6.40
CA ASN A 45 -24.75 -1.21 7.63
C ASN A 45 -23.60 -2.18 8.02
N ARG A 46 -23.09 -3.02 7.10
CA ARG A 46 -22.10 -4.06 7.45
C ARG A 46 -20.64 -3.81 7.05
N PHE A 47 -20.25 -2.58 6.72
CA PHE A 47 -18.86 -2.29 6.32
C PHE A 47 -17.97 -1.67 7.41
N SER A 48 -18.47 -1.50 8.64
CA SER A 48 -17.68 -0.93 9.75
C SER A 48 -17.11 -1.97 10.74
N GLY A 49 -17.18 -3.27 10.43
CA GLY A 49 -16.99 -4.30 11.47
C GLY A 49 -16.20 -5.56 11.10
N ARG A 50 -15.49 -5.61 9.97
CA ARG A 50 -14.57 -6.74 9.70
C ARG A 50 -13.29 -6.57 10.53
N ASN A 51 -13.43 -6.84 11.83
CA ASN A 51 -12.31 -7.18 12.69
C ASN A 51 -11.61 -8.42 12.11
N LEU A 52 -10.28 -8.45 12.26
CA LEU A 52 -9.28 -9.52 12.04
C LEU A 52 -9.64 -11.00 12.34
N ALA A 53 -10.90 -11.35 12.61
CA ALA A 53 -11.39 -12.72 12.71
C ALA A 53 -11.37 -13.47 11.36
N GLY A 54 -11.07 -12.80 10.25
CA GLY A 54 -10.94 -13.39 8.91
C GLY A 54 -9.61 -14.12 8.64
N ASP A 55 -8.66 -14.09 9.58
CA ASP A 55 -7.33 -14.70 9.39
C ASP A 55 -7.28 -16.19 9.77
N LEU A 56 -8.35 -16.75 10.32
CA LEU A 56 -8.44 -18.19 10.60
C LEU A 56 -8.87 -18.90 9.33
N LEU A 57 -7.88 -19.37 8.55
CA LEU A 57 -8.14 -20.24 7.40
C LEU A 57 -8.68 -21.57 7.92
N PRO A 58 -9.94 -21.94 7.62
CA PRO A 58 -10.43 -23.25 7.97
C PRO A 58 -9.64 -24.31 7.20
N SER A 59 -9.35 -25.44 7.85
CA SER A 59 -8.75 -26.59 7.17
C SER A 59 -9.64 -27.04 6.02
N LEU A 60 -9.03 -27.43 4.89
CA LEU A 60 -9.74 -27.91 3.70
C LEU A 60 -10.68 -29.06 4.08
N GLY A 61 -11.97 -28.95 3.75
CA GLY A 61 -12.99 -29.96 4.08
C GLY A 61 -13.62 -29.84 5.48
N ALA A 62 -13.30 -28.81 6.26
CA ALA A 62 -14.01 -28.52 7.50
C ALA A 62 -15.48 -28.21 7.20
N THR A 63 -16.38 -29.07 7.69
CA THR A 63 -17.82 -28.78 7.69
C THR A 63 -18.03 -27.51 8.52
N THR A 64 -18.75 -26.54 7.97
CA THR A 64 -18.99 -25.20 8.53
C THR A 64 -19.57 -25.28 9.94
N GLN A 65 -18.71 -25.45 10.93
CA GLN A 65 -18.98 -25.05 12.29
C GLN A 65 -18.72 -23.55 12.26
N GLN A 66 -19.73 -22.75 12.60
CA GLN A 66 -19.53 -21.35 13.00
C GLN A 66 -18.24 -21.27 13.85
N PRO A 67 -17.45 -20.17 13.76
CA PRO A 67 -16.29 -20.02 14.64
C PRO A 67 -16.77 -20.37 16.05
N PRO A 68 -16.19 -21.41 16.69
CA PRO A 68 -16.76 -21.98 17.91
C PRO A 68 -16.98 -20.80 18.85
N LYS A 69 -18.23 -20.61 19.30
CA LYS A 69 -18.50 -19.58 20.29
C LYS A 69 -17.53 -19.86 21.43
N PRO A 70 -16.58 -18.95 21.72
CA PRO A 70 -15.63 -19.20 22.78
C PRO A 70 -16.43 -19.50 24.02
N ARG A 71 -15.97 -20.50 24.80
CA ARG A 71 -16.62 -20.83 26.08
C ARG A 71 -16.82 -19.53 26.86
N LYS A 72 -17.95 -19.37 27.57
CA LYS A 72 -18.38 -18.10 28.22
C LYS A 72 -17.31 -17.40 29.09
N TYR A 73 -16.27 -18.12 29.51
CA TYR A 73 -15.18 -17.63 30.36
C TYR A 73 -13.91 -17.24 29.60
N LEU A 74 -13.86 -17.38 28.27
CA LEU A 74 -12.71 -17.03 27.43
C LEU A 74 -12.97 -15.72 26.70
N VAL A 75 -11.97 -14.83 26.68
CA VAL A 75 -12.04 -13.55 25.98
C VAL A 75 -11.44 -13.73 24.59
N PRO A 76 -12.22 -13.66 23.50
CA PRO A 76 -11.67 -13.83 22.16
C PRO A 76 -10.66 -12.71 21.83
N PRO A 77 -9.51 -13.04 21.22
CA PRO A 77 -8.43 -12.07 20.94
C PRO A 77 -8.84 -10.97 19.95
N TYR A 78 -9.92 -11.19 19.21
CA TYR A 78 -10.46 -10.23 18.24
C TYR A 78 -11.50 -9.27 18.83
N ASP A 79 -11.88 -9.43 20.10
CA ASP A 79 -12.85 -8.57 20.77
C ASP A 79 -12.35 -7.11 20.79
N PRO A 80 -13.16 -6.12 20.36
CA PRO A 80 -12.78 -4.70 20.46
C PRO A 80 -12.37 -4.29 21.88
N ARG A 81 -12.99 -4.85 22.93
CA ARG A 81 -12.65 -4.53 24.33
C ARG A 81 -11.23 -4.98 24.68
N TYR A 82 -10.86 -6.19 24.25
CA TYR A 82 -9.52 -6.71 24.47
C TYR A 82 -8.47 -5.93 23.67
N LYS A 83 -8.77 -5.51 22.43
CA LYS A 83 -7.87 -4.63 21.65
C LYS A 83 -7.66 -3.26 22.32
N VAL A 84 -8.71 -2.68 22.91
CA VAL A 84 -8.59 -1.43 23.68
C VAL A 84 -7.70 -1.66 24.91
N TRP A 85 -7.87 -2.78 25.61
CA TRP A 85 -7.00 -3.18 26.72
C TRP A 85 -5.53 -3.35 26.29
N GLU A 86 -5.25 -4.06 25.19
CA GLU A 86 -3.90 -4.19 24.64
C GLU A 86 -3.28 -2.83 24.30
N THR A 87 -4.07 -1.94 23.67
CA THR A 87 -3.62 -0.59 23.30
C THR A 87 -3.31 0.26 24.54
N PHE A 88 -4.16 0.16 25.57
CA PHE A 88 -3.93 0.82 26.85
C PHE A 88 -2.66 0.30 27.54
N LEU A 89 -2.43 -1.02 27.56
CA LEU A 89 -1.21 -1.60 28.12
C LEU A 89 0.04 -1.14 27.37
N ILE A 90 -0.01 -0.99 26.05
CA ILE A 90 1.10 -0.45 25.26
C ILE A 90 1.48 0.96 25.75
N LEU A 91 0.50 1.82 26.01
CA LEU A 91 0.76 3.16 26.55
C LEU A 91 1.45 3.08 27.92
N LEU A 92 1.02 2.16 28.78
CA LEU A 92 1.67 1.93 30.08
C LEU A 92 3.10 1.38 29.93
N VAL A 93 3.37 0.55 28.92
CA VAL A 93 4.73 0.07 28.62
C VAL A 93 5.63 1.21 28.19
N VAL A 94 5.16 2.11 27.32
CA VAL A 94 5.94 3.28 26.88
C VAL A 94 6.27 4.17 28.07
N TYR A 95 5.30 4.45 28.94
CA TYR A 95 5.52 5.18 30.19
C TYR A 95 6.58 4.48 31.07
N SER A 96 6.41 3.18 31.33
CA SER A 96 7.30 2.40 32.20
C SER A 96 8.73 2.31 31.62
N ALA A 97 8.86 2.18 30.31
CA ALA A 97 10.15 2.17 29.63
C ALA A 97 10.88 3.51 29.75
N TRP A 98 10.17 4.63 29.70
CA TRP A 98 10.76 5.95 29.86
C TRP A 98 11.15 6.24 31.32
N ILE A 99 10.28 5.91 32.28
CA ILE A 99 10.50 6.17 33.69
C ILE A 99 11.58 5.25 34.28
N CYS A 100 11.69 3.99 33.85
CA CYS A 100 12.62 3.04 34.47
C CYS A 100 14.10 3.49 34.48
N PRO A 101 14.71 3.94 33.36
CA PRO A 101 16.08 4.49 33.38
C PRO A 101 16.20 5.78 34.19
N LEU A 102 15.17 6.64 34.13
CA LEU A 102 15.12 7.91 34.84
C LEU A 102 15.11 7.68 36.36
N GLU A 103 14.25 6.79 36.84
CA GLU A 103 14.17 6.38 38.24
C GLU A 103 15.48 5.75 38.70
N PHE A 104 16.08 4.90 37.88
CA PHE A 104 17.34 4.24 38.21
C PHE A 104 18.50 5.24 38.39
N ALA A 105 18.58 6.26 37.53
CA ALA A 105 19.65 7.25 37.53
C ALA A 105 19.42 8.42 38.51
N PHE A 106 18.19 8.94 38.59
CA PHE A 106 17.85 10.17 39.32
C PHE A 106 17.09 9.93 40.64
N LEU A 107 17.04 8.68 41.13
CA LEU A 107 16.26 8.24 42.30
C LEU A 107 16.33 9.17 43.52
N ARG A 108 17.51 9.73 43.82
CA ARG A 108 17.75 10.58 45.01
C ARG A 108 16.99 11.91 44.96
N TYR A 109 16.55 12.33 43.77
CA TYR A 109 16.03 13.66 43.50
C TYR A 109 14.59 13.62 42.97
N LEU A 110 13.97 12.43 42.88
CA LEU A 110 12.59 12.25 42.42
C LEU A 110 11.59 12.38 43.59
N PRO A 111 10.45 13.09 43.39
CA PRO A 111 9.40 13.20 44.40
C PRO A 111 8.69 11.85 44.62
N ARG A 112 7.86 11.74 45.69
CA ARG A 112 7.12 10.51 46.02
C ARG A 112 6.02 10.14 45.00
N ALA A 113 5.52 11.11 44.23
CA ALA A 113 4.41 10.94 43.28
C ALA A 113 4.62 9.86 42.20
N PRO A 114 5.75 9.81 41.44
CA PRO A 114 5.99 8.77 40.43
C PRO A 114 5.98 7.35 41.00
N PHE A 115 6.35 7.12 42.26
CA PHE A 115 6.33 5.79 42.87
C PHE A 115 4.91 5.24 43.03
N ILE A 116 3.94 6.10 43.37
CA ILE A 116 2.52 5.70 43.48
C ILE A 116 1.98 5.32 42.10
N VAL A 117 2.32 6.11 41.07
CA VAL A 117 1.93 5.82 39.68
C VAL A 117 2.52 4.49 39.23
N ASP A 118 3.78 4.21 39.55
CA ASP A 118 4.44 2.96 39.19
C ASP A 118 3.80 1.73 39.86
N ASP A 119 3.39 1.84 41.12
CA ASP A 119 2.65 0.78 41.81
C ASP A 119 1.28 0.50 41.15
N VAL A 120 0.56 1.55 40.77
CA VAL A 120 -0.70 1.44 40.02
C VAL A 120 -0.46 0.77 38.66
N VAL A 121 0.60 1.16 37.95
CA VAL A 121 0.98 0.55 36.66
C VAL A 121 1.33 -0.94 36.83
N ASN A 122 2.05 -1.32 37.88
CA ASN A 122 2.34 -2.72 38.19
C ASN A 122 1.05 -3.51 38.46
N GLY A 123 0.05 -2.91 39.10
CA GLY A 123 -1.28 -3.50 39.29
C GLY A 123 -1.96 -3.86 37.96
N PHE A 124 -1.93 -2.97 36.97
CA PHE A 124 -2.48 -3.26 35.63
C PHE A 124 -1.78 -4.43 34.93
N PHE A 125 -0.46 -4.54 35.04
CA PHE A 125 0.27 -5.69 34.48
C PHE A 125 -0.01 -6.98 35.24
N ALA A 126 -0.23 -6.93 36.54
CA ALA A 126 -0.65 -8.11 37.32
C ALA A 126 -2.04 -8.62 36.88
N VAL A 127 -2.99 -7.70 36.64
CA VAL A 127 -4.30 -8.04 36.05
C VAL A 127 -4.13 -8.67 34.68
N ASP A 128 -3.22 -8.16 33.85
CA ASP A 128 -2.97 -8.71 32.52
C ASP A 128 -2.37 -10.12 32.52
N ILE A 129 -1.49 -10.44 33.47
CA ILE A 129 -0.98 -11.81 33.66
C ILE A 129 -2.14 -12.77 33.91
N VAL A 130 -3.09 -12.40 34.78
CA VAL A 130 -4.29 -13.20 35.05
C VAL A 130 -5.17 -13.30 33.80
N LEU A 131 -5.38 -12.19 33.10
CA LEU A 131 -6.23 -12.11 31.92
C LEU A 131 -5.67 -12.97 30.77
N THR A 132 -4.34 -13.06 30.61
CA THR A 132 -3.67 -13.84 29.57
C THR A 132 -3.98 -15.35 29.65
N PHE A 133 -4.29 -15.89 30.84
CA PHE A 133 -4.74 -17.28 30.98
C PHE A 133 -6.13 -17.55 30.37
N PHE A 134 -6.92 -16.50 30.15
CA PHE A 134 -8.27 -16.58 29.58
C PHE A 134 -8.33 -16.18 28.10
N VAL A 135 -7.19 -15.86 27.47
CA VAL A 135 -7.12 -15.49 26.05
C VAL A 135 -6.69 -16.70 25.22
N PRO A 136 -7.53 -17.17 24.28
CA PRO A 136 -7.16 -18.24 23.37
C PRO A 136 -6.15 -17.74 22.33
N TYR A 137 -5.30 -18.65 21.87
CA TYR A 137 -4.24 -18.34 20.90
C TYR A 137 -4.51 -19.01 19.56
N VAL A 138 -3.93 -18.46 18.50
CA VAL A 138 -3.90 -19.10 17.18
C VAL A 138 -2.68 -20.02 17.10
N ASP A 139 -2.90 -21.28 16.77
CA ASP A 139 -1.81 -22.23 16.55
C ASP A 139 -1.16 -22.00 15.19
N ALA A 140 0.18 -22.01 15.14
CA ALA A 140 0.94 -21.66 13.94
C ALA A 140 0.85 -22.74 12.84
N LYS A 141 0.58 -24.00 13.21
CA LYS A 141 0.49 -25.12 12.27
C LYS A 141 -0.91 -25.30 11.72
N SER A 142 -1.91 -25.28 12.61
CA SER A 142 -3.30 -25.47 12.21
C SER A 142 -3.99 -24.19 11.76
N CYS A 143 -3.45 -23.00 12.08
CA CYS A 143 -4.12 -21.70 11.90
C CYS A 143 -5.54 -21.67 12.50
N LEU A 144 -5.81 -22.54 13.48
CA LEU A 144 -7.06 -22.61 14.22
C LEU A 144 -6.90 -21.98 15.61
N LEU A 145 -8.01 -21.44 16.11
CA LEU A 145 -8.09 -20.92 17.46
C LEU A 145 -8.12 -22.09 18.46
N VAL A 146 -7.19 -22.11 19.40
CA VAL A 146 -7.13 -23.14 20.46
C VAL A 146 -7.75 -22.58 21.73
N ASP A 147 -8.92 -23.13 22.09
CA ASP A 147 -9.74 -22.69 23.22
C ASP A 147 -9.56 -23.56 24.49
N ASP A 148 -8.64 -24.53 24.47
CA ASP A 148 -8.41 -25.44 25.59
C ASP A 148 -7.61 -24.74 26.72
N PRO A 149 -8.20 -24.48 27.92
CA PRO A 149 -7.54 -23.72 28.98
C PRO A 149 -6.26 -24.40 29.50
N LYS A 150 -6.22 -25.74 29.49
CA LYS A 150 -5.01 -26.49 29.86
C LYS A 150 -3.86 -26.23 28.87
N LYS A 151 -4.14 -26.19 27.57
CA LYS A 151 -3.14 -25.92 26.53
C LYS A 151 -2.70 -24.45 26.58
N ILE A 152 -3.62 -23.52 26.82
CA ILE A 152 -3.33 -22.09 27.03
C ILE A 152 -2.39 -21.91 28.22
N ALA A 153 -2.74 -22.49 29.38
CA ALA A 153 -1.93 -22.37 30.59
C ALA A 153 -0.53 -22.99 30.42
N VAL A 154 -0.41 -24.21 29.89
CA VAL A 154 0.89 -24.85 29.66
C VAL A 154 1.76 -24.04 28.70
N ARG A 155 1.17 -23.53 27.61
CA ARG A 155 1.88 -22.68 26.66
C ARG A 155 2.39 -21.41 27.33
N TYR A 156 1.57 -20.72 28.12
CA TYR A 156 1.96 -19.48 28.78
C TYR A 156 3.00 -19.70 29.88
N LEU A 157 2.79 -20.71 30.74
CA LEU A 157 3.71 -21.11 31.81
C LEU A 157 5.09 -21.51 31.29
N SER A 158 5.14 -22.21 30.16
CA SER A 158 6.40 -22.67 29.56
C SER A 158 7.17 -21.59 28.81
N SER A 159 6.52 -20.50 28.38
CA SER A 159 7.15 -19.52 27.47
C SER A 159 7.48 -18.20 28.15
N TRP A 160 6.48 -17.51 28.68
CA TRP A 160 6.60 -16.09 29.02
C TRP A 160 6.28 -15.78 30.48
N PHE A 161 5.57 -16.67 31.18
CA PHE A 161 5.08 -16.43 32.53
C PHE A 161 6.18 -16.03 33.52
N ALA A 162 7.30 -16.77 33.56
CA ALA A 162 8.39 -16.49 34.51
C ALA A 162 8.95 -15.07 34.35
N PHE A 163 9.16 -14.63 33.10
CA PHE A 163 9.66 -13.28 32.82
C PHE A 163 8.61 -12.20 33.08
N ASP A 164 7.35 -12.45 32.72
CA ASP A 164 6.26 -11.50 32.97
C ASP A 164 6.05 -11.31 34.49
N LEU A 165 6.10 -12.39 35.27
CA LEU A 165 6.01 -12.37 36.73
C LEU A 165 7.18 -11.61 37.36
N CYS A 166 8.42 -11.94 36.98
CA CYS A 166 9.61 -11.24 37.47
C CYS A 166 9.59 -9.75 37.10
N SER A 167 9.08 -9.40 35.92
CA SER A 167 8.96 -8.00 35.51
C SER A 167 7.87 -7.23 36.23
N THR A 168 6.88 -7.90 36.83
CA THR A 168 5.70 -7.30 37.50
C THR A 168 5.88 -7.16 39.01
N PHE A 169 6.85 -7.86 39.58
CA PHE A 169 7.07 -7.91 41.02
C PHE A 169 7.57 -6.55 41.58
N PRO A 170 6.91 -5.97 42.60
CA PRO A 170 7.26 -4.65 43.15
C PRO A 170 8.43 -4.74 44.12
N PHE A 171 9.65 -4.95 43.60
CA PHE A 171 10.86 -5.09 44.42
C PHE A 171 11.18 -3.85 45.26
N HIS A 172 10.81 -2.65 44.80
CA HIS A 172 11.06 -1.40 45.52
C HIS A 172 10.26 -1.32 46.83
N SER A 173 8.95 -1.55 46.77
CA SER A 173 8.03 -1.46 47.90
C SER A 173 8.36 -2.51 48.98
N ILE A 174 8.80 -3.70 48.56
CA ILE A 174 9.29 -4.76 49.46
C ILE A 174 10.63 -4.38 50.10
N SER A 175 11.55 -3.74 49.35
CA SER A 175 12.82 -3.26 49.93
C SER A 175 12.64 -2.15 50.98
N LEU A 176 11.54 -1.41 50.93
CA LEU A 176 11.19 -0.41 51.94
C LEU A 176 10.72 -1.07 53.25
N LEU A 177 10.09 -2.25 53.16
CA LEU A 177 9.64 -3.06 54.29
C LEU A 177 10.78 -3.84 54.96
N PHE A 178 11.81 -4.23 54.20
CA PHE A 178 13.00 -4.92 54.74
C PHE A 178 14.14 -3.93 55.00
N ASN A 179 14.47 -3.70 56.27
CA ASN A 179 15.36 -2.63 56.73
C ASN A 179 16.87 -2.86 56.50
N SER A 180 17.26 -3.57 55.43
CA SER A 180 18.66 -3.91 55.15
C SER A 180 19.30 -2.92 54.16
N HIS A 181 20.35 -2.24 54.62
CA HIS A 181 21.08 -1.22 53.84
C HIS A 181 21.94 -1.81 52.71
N GLU A 182 22.44 -3.04 52.90
CA GLU A 182 23.41 -3.73 52.01
C GLU A 182 22.78 -4.21 50.68
N HIS A 183 21.50 -4.61 50.66
CA HIS A 183 20.85 -5.15 49.45
C HIS A 183 20.17 -4.09 48.57
N ARG A 184 20.20 -2.81 48.95
CA ARG A 184 19.47 -1.74 48.23
C ARG A 184 19.93 -1.51 46.80
N LEU A 185 21.17 -1.86 46.43
CA LEU A 185 21.66 -1.68 45.06
C LEU A 185 21.26 -2.85 44.15
N GLY A 186 21.41 -4.10 44.62
CA GLY A 186 21.01 -5.30 43.88
C GLY A 186 19.52 -5.35 43.61
N LEU A 187 18.69 -5.00 44.60
CA LEU A 187 17.24 -4.91 44.43
C LEU A 187 16.82 -3.82 43.43
N LYS A 188 17.62 -2.76 43.25
CA LYS A 188 17.40 -1.75 42.21
C LYS A 188 17.74 -2.26 40.81
N PHE A 189 18.73 -3.14 40.65
CA PHE A 189 18.99 -3.78 39.36
C PHE A 189 17.84 -4.70 38.94
N LEU A 190 17.14 -5.33 39.89
CA LEU A 190 15.94 -6.12 39.57
C LEU A 190 14.81 -5.26 38.99
N ASN A 191 14.73 -3.98 39.32
CA ASN A 191 13.76 -3.07 38.71
C ASN A 191 13.99 -2.84 37.21
N VAL A 192 15.19 -3.10 36.68
CA VAL A 192 15.48 -3.03 35.23
C VAL A 192 14.78 -4.15 34.47
N LEU A 193 14.41 -5.25 35.15
CA LEU A 193 13.59 -6.33 34.56
C LEU A 193 12.23 -5.82 34.04
N ARG A 194 11.76 -4.65 34.51
CA ARG A 194 10.57 -3.97 33.95
C ARG A 194 10.71 -3.68 32.45
N LEU A 195 11.93 -3.48 31.94
CA LEU A 195 12.18 -3.28 30.50
C LEU A 195 11.81 -4.51 29.65
N TRP A 196 11.67 -5.69 30.25
CA TRP A 196 11.14 -6.88 29.56
C TRP A 196 9.77 -6.62 28.91
N ARG A 197 8.96 -5.73 29.51
CA ARG A 197 7.63 -5.36 29.01
C ARG A 197 7.68 -4.71 27.62
N LEU A 198 8.81 -4.16 27.18
CA LEU A 198 9.02 -3.61 25.83
C LEU A 198 8.78 -4.62 24.70
N ARG A 199 8.81 -5.93 24.98
CA ARG A 199 8.40 -6.98 24.02
C ARG A 199 7.01 -6.70 23.43
N ARG A 200 6.09 -6.12 24.21
CA ARG A 200 4.73 -5.77 23.74
C ARG A 200 4.76 -4.70 22.64
N VAL A 201 5.63 -3.70 22.77
CA VAL A 201 5.84 -2.66 21.73
C VAL A 201 6.46 -3.27 20.48
N SER A 202 7.42 -4.19 20.63
CA SER A 202 7.98 -4.93 19.49
C SER A 202 6.92 -5.75 18.73
N SER A 203 6.04 -6.44 19.47
CA SER A 203 4.90 -7.17 18.89
C SER A 203 3.91 -6.25 18.18
N LEU A 204 3.64 -5.05 18.72
CA LEU A 204 2.83 -4.04 18.06
C LEU A 204 3.42 -3.64 16.71
N PHE A 205 4.70 -3.30 16.65
CA PHE A 205 5.34 -2.93 15.38
C PHE A 205 5.29 -4.08 14.37
N ALA A 206 5.49 -5.33 14.80
CA ALA A 206 5.36 -6.50 13.93
C ALA A 206 3.93 -6.69 13.39
N ARG A 207 2.90 -6.25 14.12
CA ARG A 207 1.50 -6.25 13.65
C ARG A 207 1.22 -5.07 12.71
N LEU A 208 1.65 -3.87 13.06
CA LEU A 208 1.46 -2.67 12.24
C LEU A 208 2.18 -2.75 10.90
N GLU A 209 3.36 -3.38 10.85
CA GLU A 209 4.10 -3.63 9.59
C GLU A 209 3.34 -4.56 8.63
N LYS A 210 2.41 -5.39 9.13
CA LYS A 210 1.58 -6.30 8.33
C LYS A 210 0.18 -5.77 8.03
N ASP A 211 -0.25 -4.70 8.71
CA ASP A 211 -1.58 -4.14 8.53
C ASP A 211 -1.60 -3.25 7.28
N ILE A 212 -2.37 -3.67 6.27
CA ILE A 212 -2.52 -2.99 4.97
C ILE A 212 -3.05 -1.56 5.06
N ARG A 213 -3.64 -1.16 6.20
CA ARG A 213 -4.18 0.19 6.40
C ARG A 213 -3.10 1.22 6.71
N PHE A 214 -1.92 0.77 7.15
CA PHE A 214 -0.82 1.65 7.51
C PHE A 214 0.26 1.65 6.42
N ASN A 215 0.87 2.82 6.21
CA ASN A 215 2.00 2.92 5.31
C ASN A 215 3.23 2.26 5.95
N TYR A 216 3.72 1.20 5.31
CA TYR A 216 4.91 0.44 5.72
C TYR A 216 6.12 1.33 6.02
N ALA A 217 6.39 2.32 5.16
CA ALA A 217 7.52 3.24 5.30
C ALA A 217 7.46 4.02 6.62
N VAL A 218 6.29 4.58 6.92
CA VAL A 218 6.07 5.41 8.11
C VAL A 218 6.20 4.59 9.39
N VAL A 219 5.63 3.38 9.41
CA VAL A 219 5.72 2.47 10.56
C VAL A 219 7.18 2.09 10.82
N ARG A 220 7.93 1.74 9.77
CA ARG A 220 9.35 1.37 9.91
C ARG A 220 10.21 2.55 10.37
N CYS A 221 10.02 3.75 9.83
CA CYS A 221 10.71 4.95 10.29
C CYS A 221 10.39 5.27 11.77
N THR A 222 9.12 5.17 12.17
CA THR A 222 8.68 5.40 13.55
C THR A 222 9.36 4.43 14.52
N LYS A 223 9.47 3.15 14.15
CA LYS A 223 10.18 2.12 14.92
C LYS A 223 11.65 2.47 15.10
N LEU A 224 12.35 2.84 14.03
CA LEU A 224 13.77 3.19 14.07
C LEU A 224 14.02 4.43 14.94
N ILE A 225 13.21 5.48 14.77
CA ILE A 225 13.28 6.69 15.61
C ILE A 225 13.04 6.35 17.09
N SER A 226 12.05 5.51 17.39
CA SER A 226 11.73 5.11 18.77
C SER A 226 12.89 4.36 19.44
N VAL A 227 13.54 3.43 18.72
CA VAL A 227 14.72 2.71 19.22
C VAL A 227 15.89 3.67 19.48
N THR A 228 16.13 4.60 18.56
CA THR A 228 17.20 5.60 18.66
C THR A 228 16.98 6.54 19.85
N LEU A 229 15.76 7.08 20.03
CA LEU A 229 15.41 7.93 21.17
C LEU A 229 15.57 7.19 22.50
N PHE A 230 15.14 5.92 22.56
CA PHE A 230 15.28 5.10 23.75
C PHE A 230 16.75 4.82 24.10
N ALA A 231 17.61 4.61 23.09
CA ALA A 231 19.04 4.42 23.28
C ALA A 231 19.72 5.69 23.84
N ILE A 232 19.40 6.87 23.29
CA ILE A 232 19.90 8.17 23.84
C ILE A 232 19.47 8.32 25.30
N HIS A 233 18.18 8.10 25.58
CA HIS A 233 17.63 8.25 26.93
C HIS A 233 18.32 7.33 27.95
N CYS A 234 18.46 6.05 27.61
CA CYS A 234 19.11 5.08 28.49
C CYS A 234 20.60 5.42 28.72
N ALA A 235 21.34 5.72 27.66
CA ALA A 235 22.77 6.02 27.77
C ALA A 235 23.03 7.31 28.56
N GLY A 236 22.25 8.36 28.33
CA GLY A 236 22.30 9.59 29.12
C GLY A 236 22.04 9.36 30.61
N CYS A 237 21.00 8.58 30.94
CA CYS A 237 20.69 8.21 32.33
C CYS A 237 21.81 7.38 32.98
N ILE A 238 22.35 6.38 32.27
CA ILE A 238 23.44 5.55 32.78
C ILE A 238 24.70 6.39 33.03
N ASN A 239 25.05 7.30 32.10
CA ASN A 239 26.22 8.16 32.27
C ASN A 239 26.08 9.15 33.43
N TYR A 240 24.87 9.68 33.65
CA TYR A 240 24.57 10.49 34.83
C TYR A 240 24.73 9.67 36.13
N LEU A 241 24.23 8.44 36.15
CA LEU A 241 24.35 7.56 37.31
C LEU A 241 25.82 7.28 37.66
N ILE A 242 26.67 7.04 36.66
CA ILE A 242 28.11 6.82 36.87
C ILE A 242 28.74 8.05 37.52
N ALA A 243 28.40 9.26 37.04
CA ALA A 243 28.90 10.52 37.61
C ALA A 243 28.37 10.78 39.04
N ASP A 244 27.07 10.59 39.32
CA ASP A 244 26.52 10.83 40.67
C ASP A 244 27.10 9.87 41.72
N ARG A 245 27.47 8.64 41.31
CA ARG A 245 28.05 7.63 42.20
C ARG A 245 29.57 7.68 42.33
N TYR A 246 30.24 8.53 41.56
CA TYR A 246 31.68 8.69 41.70
C TYR A 246 32.03 9.46 43.00
N PRO A 247 33.08 9.05 43.75
CA PRO A 247 33.43 9.69 45.01
C PRO A 247 33.76 11.18 44.88
N ASP A 248 34.54 11.55 43.86
CA ASP A 248 34.98 12.93 43.61
C ASP A 248 34.10 13.60 42.54
N PRO A 249 33.17 14.50 42.89
CA PRO A 249 32.20 15.02 41.94
C PRO A 249 32.85 15.83 40.81
N ARG A 250 33.97 16.50 41.10
CA ARG A 250 34.71 17.34 40.15
C ARG A 250 35.46 16.56 39.07
N ARG A 251 35.73 15.26 39.28
CA ARG A 251 36.44 14.39 38.32
C ARG A 251 35.47 13.53 37.52
N THR A 252 34.43 14.17 37.00
CA THR A 252 33.37 13.55 36.19
C THR A 252 33.06 14.43 34.99
N TRP A 253 32.51 13.84 33.93
CA TRP A 253 32.18 14.55 32.69
C TRP A 253 31.29 15.79 32.87
N ILE A 254 30.40 15.77 33.86
CA ILE A 254 29.51 16.91 34.17
C ILE A 254 30.10 17.81 35.24
N GLY A 255 30.77 17.25 36.24
CA GLY A 255 31.29 18.00 37.39
C GLY A 255 32.55 18.82 37.10
N ALA A 256 33.27 18.51 36.02
CA ALA A 256 34.37 19.33 35.54
C ALA A 256 33.87 20.70 35.00
N VAL A 257 32.68 20.72 34.39
CA VAL A 257 32.06 21.93 33.82
C VAL A 257 31.10 22.60 34.81
N MET A 258 30.33 21.81 35.56
CA MET A 258 29.37 22.27 36.56
C MET A 258 29.67 21.63 37.92
N PRO A 259 30.52 22.26 38.76
CA PRO A 259 30.92 21.72 40.05
C PRO A 259 29.74 21.38 40.99
N ASP A 260 28.67 22.17 40.95
CA ASP A 260 27.49 22.05 41.82
C ASP A 260 26.30 21.35 41.12
N PHE A 261 26.57 20.47 40.14
CA PHE A 261 25.52 19.78 39.38
C PHE A 261 24.55 18.96 40.24
N ARG A 262 24.94 18.56 41.46
CA ARG A 262 24.09 17.85 42.44
C ARG A 262 23.07 18.74 43.14
N GLU A 263 23.17 20.06 43.01
CA GLU A 263 22.21 21.02 43.55
C GLU A 263 21.26 21.58 42.46
N ALA A 264 21.69 21.52 41.20
CA ALA A 264 20.89 21.97 40.05
C ALA A 264 19.53 21.25 39.93
N GLY A 265 18.51 21.88 39.33
CA GLY A 265 17.21 21.21 39.12
C GLY A 265 17.30 19.96 38.24
N LEU A 266 16.36 19.01 38.41
CA LEU A 266 16.33 17.75 37.63
C LEU A 266 16.32 17.99 36.12
N TRP A 267 15.61 19.03 35.67
CA TRP A 267 15.56 19.42 34.26
C TRP A 267 16.94 19.71 33.67
N VAL A 268 17.75 20.52 34.37
CA VAL A 268 19.09 20.90 33.92
C VAL A 268 19.95 19.65 33.77
N ARG A 269 19.99 18.79 34.80
CA ARG A 269 20.79 17.57 34.79
C ARG A 269 20.37 16.62 33.67
N TYR A 270 19.06 16.42 33.51
CA TYR A 270 18.52 15.53 32.49
C TYR A 270 18.82 16.01 31.07
N VAL A 271 18.60 17.30 30.79
CA VAL A 271 18.89 17.90 29.48
C VAL A 271 20.38 17.84 29.18
N THR A 272 21.27 18.15 30.14
CA THR A 272 22.72 18.03 29.96
C THR A 272 23.14 16.58 29.68
N SER A 273 22.57 15.60 30.36
CA SER A 273 22.85 14.18 30.11
C SER A 273 22.35 13.69 28.76
N LEU A 274 21.17 14.14 28.31
CA LEU A 274 20.68 13.85 26.96
C LEU A 274 21.55 14.51 25.90
N TYR A 275 21.99 15.76 26.13
CA TYR A 275 22.87 16.48 25.23
C TYR A 275 24.22 15.76 25.04
N TRP A 276 24.84 15.28 26.12
CA TRP A 276 26.04 14.44 26.02
C TRP A 276 25.79 13.15 25.22
N SER A 277 24.66 12.49 25.47
CA SER A 277 24.35 11.21 24.82
C SER A 277 24.07 11.38 23.33
N ILE A 278 23.29 12.39 22.93
CA ILE A 278 22.94 12.62 21.53
C ILE A 278 24.16 13.07 20.72
N THR A 279 25.00 13.97 21.25
CA THR A 279 26.22 14.44 20.56
C THR A 279 27.24 13.34 20.32
N THR A 280 27.32 12.36 21.24
CA THR A 280 28.15 11.17 21.07
C THR A 280 27.52 10.18 20.09
N MET A 281 26.19 9.99 20.13
CA MET A 281 25.49 9.07 19.23
C MET A 281 25.50 9.52 17.78
N THR A 282 25.32 10.82 17.54
CA THR A 282 25.39 11.43 16.19
C THR A 282 26.83 11.67 15.75
N THR A 283 27.82 11.18 16.49
CA THR A 283 29.26 11.29 16.19
C THR A 283 29.73 12.74 15.97
N THR A 284 29.09 13.71 16.64
CA THR A 284 29.43 15.13 16.52
C THR A 284 30.61 15.47 17.43
N GLY A 285 30.53 15.09 18.71
CA GLY A 285 31.64 15.14 19.66
C GLY A 285 32.32 16.52 19.81
N TYR A 286 31.59 17.53 20.27
CA TYR A 286 32.15 18.89 20.47
C TYR A 286 33.35 18.95 21.44
N GLY A 287 33.41 18.02 22.40
CA GLY A 287 34.49 17.92 23.39
C GLY A 287 34.27 18.74 24.67
N ASP A 288 33.17 19.50 24.74
CA ASP A 288 32.73 20.24 25.92
C ASP A 288 32.40 19.34 27.12
N LEU A 289 31.87 18.14 26.86
CA LEU A 289 31.56 17.12 27.86
C LEU A 289 32.29 15.82 27.50
N HIS A 290 33.31 15.47 28.26
CA HIS A 290 34.14 14.28 28.02
C HIS A 290 34.45 13.55 29.32
N ALA A 291 34.81 12.27 29.21
CA ALA A 291 35.08 11.43 30.37
C ALA A 291 36.41 11.82 31.05
N GLU A 292 36.35 12.10 32.35
CA GLU A 292 37.52 12.49 33.17
C GLU A 292 38.07 11.33 34.00
N ASN A 293 37.25 10.31 34.24
CA ASN A 293 37.62 9.15 35.03
C ASN A 293 37.58 7.86 34.21
N THR A 294 38.36 6.87 34.64
CA THR A 294 38.50 5.58 33.92
C THR A 294 37.19 4.81 33.78
N ARG A 295 36.23 4.99 34.70
CA ARG A 295 34.93 4.30 34.66
C ARG A 295 34.04 4.88 33.55
N GLU A 296 34.00 6.19 33.43
CA GLU A 296 33.32 6.92 32.35
C GLU A 296 34.01 6.65 31.01
N MET A 297 35.35 6.59 30.97
CA MET A 297 36.09 6.23 29.75
C MET A 297 35.70 4.84 29.24
N LEU A 298 35.64 3.84 30.13
CA LEU A 298 35.23 2.48 29.76
C LEU A 298 33.79 2.43 29.23
N PHE A 299 32.87 3.13 29.91
CA PHE A 299 31.48 3.24 29.45
C PHE A 299 31.39 3.96 28.10
N GLY A 300 32.14 5.05 27.92
CA GLY A 300 32.22 5.81 26.68
C GLY A 300 32.71 4.96 25.51
N VAL A 301 33.76 4.15 25.70
CA VAL A 301 34.24 3.19 24.68
C VAL A 301 33.14 2.19 24.29
N ALA A 302 32.47 1.58 25.27
CA ALA A 302 31.39 0.64 25.01
C ALA A 302 30.21 1.31 24.26
N TYR A 303 29.86 2.54 24.66
CA TYR A 303 28.78 3.30 24.04
C TYR A 303 29.12 3.73 22.61
N MET A 304 30.35 4.16 22.34
CA MET A 304 30.81 4.49 20.98
C MET A 304 30.77 3.28 20.04
N LEU A 305 31.17 2.08 20.52
CA LEU A 305 31.05 0.84 19.74
C LEU A 305 29.59 0.49 19.43
N PHE A 306 28.69 0.66 20.42
CA PHE A 306 27.26 0.48 20.21
C PHE A 306 26.68 1.48 19.21
N ASN A 307 27.11 2.75 19.27
CA ASN A 307 26.66 3.80 18.34
C ASN A 307 27.10 3.51 16.90
N LEU A 308 28.31 2.99 16.71
CA LEU A 308 28.80 2.57 15.39
C LEU A 308 27.89 1.48 14.80
N TRP A 309 27.56 0.46 15.60
CA TRP A 309 26.62 -0.60 15.20
C TRP A 309 25.22 -0.07 14.91
N LEU A 310 24.66 0.76 15.79
CA LEU A 310 23.32 1.31 15.64
C LEU A 310 23.21 2.21 14.40
N THR A 311 24.22 3.03 14.13
CA THR A 311 24.26 3.93 12.97
C THR A 311 24.31 3.13 11.66
N ALA A 312 25.14 2.08 11.60
CA ALA A 312 25.17 1.18 10.44
C ALA A 312 23.81 0.49 10.22
N TYR A 313 23.14 0.06 11.29
CA TYR A 313 21.80 -0.51 11.22
C TYR A 313 20.75 0.50 10.70
N LEU A 314 20.79 1.75 11.18
CA LEU A 314 19.89 2.82 10.72
C LEU A 314 20.08 3.12 9.24
N ILE A 315 21.33 3.29 8.79
CA ILE A 315 21.66 3.55 7.38
C ILE A 315 21.17 2.39 6.51
N GLY A 316 21.45 1.14 6.88
CA GLY A 316 21.02 -0.04 6.10
C GLY A 316 19.50 -0.14 5.94
N ASN A 317 18.74 0.17 7.00
CA ASN A 317 17.28 0.18 6.92
C ASN A 317 16.74 1.34 6.06
N MET A 318 17.34 2.52 6.16
CA MET A 318 16.94 3.67 5.32
C MET A 318 17.25 3.42 3.85
N THR A 319 18.41 2.84 3.53
CA THR A 319 18.76 2.45 2.15
C THR A 319 17.74 1.47 1.57
N ASN A 320 17.37 0.42 2.31
CA ASN A 320 16.34 -0.53 1.86
C ASN A 320 15.01 0.15 1.55
N LEU A 321 14.61 1.13 2.37
CA LEU A 321 13.37 1.86 2.16
C LEU A 321 13.44 2.76 0.91
N VAL A 322 14.55 3.46 0.70
CA VAL A 322 14.77 4.35 -0.46
C VAL A 322 14.80 3.54 -1.76
N VAL A 323 15.49 2.40 -1.77
CA VAL A 323 15.56 1.49 -2.92
C VAL A 323 14.16 1.02 -3.31
N HIS A 324 13.35 0.57 -2.34
CA HIS A 324 11.98 0.13 -2.61
C HIS A 324 11.08 1.28 -3.07
N SER A 325 11.24 2.48 -2.51
CA SER A 325 10.44 3.65 -2.91
C SER A 325 10.74 4.11 -4.34
N THR A 326 11.95 3.88 -4.83
CA THR A 326 12.41 4.41 -6.13
C THR A 326 12.42 3.35 -7.23
N SER A 327 12.15 2.07 -6.90
CA SER A 327 12.21 0.93 -7.83
C SER A 327 11.44 1.18 -9.12
N ARG A 328 10.17 1.59 -9.02
CA ARG A 328 9.31 1.85 -10.19
C ARG A 328 9.88 2.90 -11.15
N THR A 329 10.40 4.00 -10.62
CA THR A 329 10.97 5.08 -11.46
C THR A 329 12.32 4.66 -12.03
N ARG A 330 13.10 3.86 -11.28
CA ARG A 330 14.37 3.29 -11.75
C ARG A 330 14.13 2.34 -12.92
N ASP A 331 13.23 1.37 -12.77
CA ASP A 331 12.93 0.37 -13.80
C ASP A 331 12.43 1.02 -15.11
N PHE A 332 11.63 2.09 -15.00
CA PHE A 332 11.22 2.90 -16.16
C PHE A 332 12.40 3.57 -16.87
N ARG A 333 13.29 4.20 -16.10
CA ARG A 333 14.49 4.85 -16.67
C ARG A 333 15.43 3.83 -17.31
N ASP A 334 15.60 2.68 -16.68
CA ASP A 334 16.40 1.57 -17.22
C ASP A 334 15.82 1.10 -18.57
N MET A 335 14.48 1.00 -18.70
CA MET A 335 13.82 0.64 -19.96
C MET A 335 13.98 1.71 -21.05
N VAL A 336 13.82 2.99 -20.71
CA VAL A 336 14.03 4.11 -21.64
C VAL A 336 15.47 4.15 -22.14
N GLN A 337 16.44 3.94 -21.25
CA GLN A 337 17.85 3.89 -21.60
C GLN A 337 18.14 2.72 -22.53
N ALA A 338 17.69 1.50 -22.20
CA ALA A 338 17.89 0.32 -23.04
C ALA A 338 17.28 0.49 -24.45
N ALA A 339 16.11 1.12 -24.55
CA ALA A 339 15.47 1.41 -25.83
C ALA A 339 16.28 2.44 -26.65
N SER A 340 16.78 3.50 -26.01
CA SER A 340 17.62 4.51 -26.66
C SER A 340 18.95 3.90 -27.16
N GLU A 341 19.58 3.06 -26.35
CA GLU A 341 20.80 2.32 -26.72
C GLU A 341 20.55 1.38 -27.90
N PHE A 342 19.41 0.70 -27.92
CA PHE A 342 19.00 -0.14 -29.04
C PHE A 342 18.81 0.66 -30.34
N ALA A 343 18.17 1.83 -30.27
CA ALA A 343 17.98 2.70 -31.43
C ALA A 343 19.32 3.21 -31.98
N ALA A 344 20.20 3.69 -31.09
CA ALA A 344 21.51 4.19 -31.45
C ALA A 344 22.41 3.10 -32.08
N ARG A 345 22.44 1.91 -31.48
CA ARG A 345 23.25 0.78 -31.96
C ARG A 345 22.87 0.33 -33.37
N ASN A 346 21.59 0.41 -33.71
CA ASN A 346 21.07 0.00 -35.01
C ASN A 346 20.89 1.17 -35.99
N GLN A 347 21.29 2.40 -35.61
CA GLN A 347 21.18 3.60 -36.44
C GLN A 347 19.75 3.83 -36.94
N LEU A 348 18.76 3.65 -36.05
CA LEU A 348 17.36 3.85 -36.41
C LEU A 348 17.11 5.34 -36.73
N PRO A 349 16.24 5.65 -37.70
CA PRO A 349 15.78 7.02 -37.94
C PRO A 349 15.13 7.62 -36.68
N GLN A 350 15.36 8.92 -36.45
CA GLN A 350 14.85 9.65 -35.28
C GLN A 350 13.34 9.48 -35.08
N GLN A 351 12.57 9.39 -36.18
CA GLN A 351 11.12 9.18 -36.10
C GLN A 351 10.73 7.87 -35.42
N ILE A 352 11.45 6.77 -35.68
CA ILE A 352 11.16 5.46 -35.09
C ILE A 352 11.58 5.44 -33.61
N GLU A 353 12.71 6.05 -33.30
CA GLU A 353 13.18 6.21 -31.91
C GLU A 353 12.16 6.99 -31.07
N GLU A 354 11.70 8.15 -31.56
CA GLU A 354 10.68 8.95 -30.87
C GLU A 354 9.37 8.19 -30.70
N GLN A 355 8.93 7.41 -31.70
CA GLN A 355 7.76 6.56 -31.59
C GLN A 355 7.92 5.49 -30.49
N MET A 356 9.06 4.82 -30.47
CA MET A 356 9.37 3.80 -29.47
C MET A 356 9.42 4.39 -28.05
N LEU A 357 10.09 5.52 -27.85
CA LEU A 357 10.19 6.19 -26.55
C LEU A 357 8.84 6.73 -26.07
N ASN A 358 8.04 7.30 -26.97
CA ASN A 358 6.69 7.74 -26.65
C ASN A 358 5.80 6.57 -26.23
N HIS A 359 5.91 5.42 -26.91
CA HIS A 359 5.20 4.21 -26.53
C HIS A 359 5.60 3.73 -25.13
N ILE A 360 6.90 3.69 -24.80
CA ILE A 360 7.38 3.31 -23.46
C ILE A 360 6.89 4.30 -22.39
N CYS A 361 6.96 5.61 -22.66
CA CYS A 361 6.46 6.65 -21.75
C CYS A 361 4.97 6.51 -21.49
N LEU A 362 4.19 6.22 -22.54
CA LEU A 362 2.77 6.07 -22.41
C LEU A 362 2.40 4.77 -21.70
N ARG A 363 3.10 3.66 -22.01
CA ARG A 363 3.00 2.40 -21.29
C ARG A 363 3.27 2.57 -19.80
N PHE A 364 4.29 3.33 -19.39
CA PHE A 364 4.54 3.57 -17.97
C PHE A 364 3.41 4.37 -17.29
N ARG A 365 2.82 5.35 -17.99
CA ARG A 365 1.67 6.10 -17.50
C ARG A 365 0.42 5.22 -17.37
N THR A 366 0.24 4.26 -18.27
CA THR A 366 -0.89 3.32 -18.30
C THR A 366 -0.61 2.01 -17.57
N GLU A 367 0.61 1.76 -17.09
CA GLU A 367 0.97 0.54 -16.37
C GLU A 367 0.25 0.42 -15.03
N GLY A 368 -0.10 1.55 -14.41
CA GLY A 368 -1.03 1.58 -13.27
C GLY A 368 -2.47 1.16 -13.61
N ILE A 369 -2.78 0.97 -14.89
CA ILE A 369 -4.10 0.65 -15.46
C ILE A 369 -4.10 -0.78 -16.05
N LYS A 370 -3.02 -1.57 -15.90
CA LYS A 370 -3.01 -3.01 -16.24
C LYS A 370 -3.90 -3.81 -15.27
N GLN A 371 -5.21 -3.66 -15.43
CA GLN A 371 -6.22 -4.34 -14.62
C GLN A 371 -6.19 -5.86 -14.85
N GLN A 372 -5.74 -6.34 -16.01
CA GLN A 372 -5.75 -7.76 -16.34
C GLN A 372 -4.85 -8.60 -15.41
N GLU A 373 -3.63 -8.13 -15.12
CA GLU A 373 -2.73 -8.81 -14.17
C GLU A 373 -3.35 -8.88 -12.76
N MET A 374 -4.07 -7.83 -12.35
CA MET A 374 -4.83 -7.82 -11.09
C MET A 374 -6.01 -8.78 -11.11
N LEU A 375 -6.75 -8.86 -12.23
CA LEU A 375 -7.88 -9.77 -12.41
C LEU A 375 -7.44 -11.25 -12.45
N ASP A 376 -6.22 -11.53 -12.93
CA ASP A 376 -5.67 -12.89 -13.01
C ASP A 376 -5.24 -13.44 -11.63
N ILE A 377 -4.91 -12.55 -10.68
CA ILE A 377 -4.66 -12.93 -9.28
C ILE A 377 -5.96 -13.33 -8.57
N LEU A 378 -7.10 -12.81 -9.03
CA LEU A 378 -8.39 -13.08 -8.39
C LEU A 378 -8.90 -14.49 -8.71
N PRO A 379 -9.52 -15.17 -7.72
CA PRO A 379 -10.22 -16.43 -7.98
C PRO A 379 -11.30 -16.26 -9.05
N ARG A 380 -11.54 -17.32 -9.84
CA ARG A 380 -12.50 -17.32 -10.96
C ARG A 380 -13.87 -16.71 -10.63
N ALA A 381 -14.43 -16.99 -9.45
CA ALA A 381 -15.74 -16.45 -9.04
C ALA A 381 -15.73 -14.93 -8.78
N MET A 382 -14.64 -14.40 -8.21
CA MET A 382 -14.48 -12.96 -8.00
C MET A 382 -14.26 -12.25 -9.34
N ARG A 383 -13.40 -12.82 -10.18
CA ARG A 383 -13.18 -12.31 -11.55
C ARG A 383 -14.48 -12.27 -12.34
N PHE A 384 -15.27 -13.35 -12.30
CA PHE A 384 -16.61 -13.41 -12.91
C PHE A 384 -17.50 -12.26 -12.42
N SER A 385 -17.59 -12.06 -11.11
CA SER A 385 -18.45 -11.02 -10.52
C SER A 385 -18.02 -9.61 -10.91
N VAL A 386 -16.71 -9.35 -10.93
CA VAL A 386 -16.14 -8.06 -11.35
C VAL A 386 -16.38 -7.81 -12.84
N SER A 387 -16.09 -8.79 -13.70
CA SER A 387 -16.31 -8.66 -15.15
C SER A 387 -17.78 -8.42 -15.49
N LEU A 388 -18.71 -9.15 -14.84
CA LEU A 388 -20.15 -8.90 -15.02
C LEU A 388 -20.53 -7.48 -14.60
N TYR A 389 -20.08 -7.03 -13.43
CA TYR A 389 -20.42 -5.69 -12.95
C TYR A 389 -19.91 -4.59 -13.89
N LEU A 390 -18.69 -4.74 -14.42
CA LEU A 390 -18.06 -3.73 -15.27
C LEU A 390 -18.58 -3.74 -16.71
N PHE A 391 -18.74 -4.92 -17.31
CA PHE A 391 -18.87 -5.04 -18.76
C PHE A 391 -20.24 -5.51 -19.24
N PHE A 392 -21.07 -6.12 -18.38
CA PHE A 392 -22.42 -6.54 -18.75
C PHE A 392 -23.28 -5.44 -19.41
N PRO A 393 -23.41 -4.22 -18.83
CA PRO A 393 -24.24 -3.18 -19.44
C PRO A 393 -23.70 -2.70 -20.80
N VAL A 394 -22.37 -2.69 -20.96
CA VAL A 394 -21.71 -2.28 -22.22
C VAL A 394 -21.98 -3.31 -23.32
N VAL A 395 -21.79 -4.60 -23.00
CA VAL A 395 -22.03 -5.70 -23.94
C VAL A 395 -23.51 -5.80 -24.31
N GLN A 396 -24.43 -5.61 -23.36
CA GLN A 396 -25.87 -5.62 -23.60
C GLN A 396 -26.34 -4.47 -24.51
N GLY A 397 -25.68 -3.31 -24.41
CA GLY A 397 -26.00 -2.13 -25.24
C GLY A 397 -25.58 -2.28 -26.71
N CYS A 398 -24.68 -3.22 -27.00
CA CYS A 398 -24.11 -3.41 -28.33
C CYS A 398 -25.15 -3.92 -29.35
N TYR A 399 -25.12 -3.40 -30.57
CA TYR A 399 -26.10 -3.75 -31.62
C TYR A 399 -26.13 -5.24 -31.94
N LEU A 400 -24.98 -5.92 -31.90
CA LEU A 400 -24.85 -7.31 -32.28
C LEU A 400 -25.58 -8.24 -31.30
N PHE A 401 -25.62 -7.87 -30.02
CA PHE A 401 -26.19 -8.66 -28.93
C PHE A 401 -27.60 -8.21 -28.51
N LYS A 402 -28.26 -7.34 -29.29
CA LYS A 402 -29.66 -6.95 -29.02
C LYS A 402 -30.60 -8.15 -29.15
N GLY A 403 -31.45 -8.34 -28.15
CA GLY A 403 -32.44 -9.43 -28.12
C GLY A 403 -31.89 -10.80 -27.72
N VAL A 404 -30.60 -10.87 -27.34
CA VAL A 404 -29.94 -12.09 -26.86
C VAL A 404 -30.23 -12.31 -25.37
N SER A 405 -30.26 -13.58 -24.95
CA SER A 405 -30.50 -13.93 -23.55
C SER A 405 -29.43 -13.37 -22.60
N SER A 406 -29.84 -13.04 -21.36
CA SER A 406 -28.89 -12.56 -20.34
C SER A 406 -27.86 -13.62 -19.96
N GLY A 407 -28.22 -14.90 -20.04
CA GLY A 407 -27.29 -16.02 -19.78
C GLY A 407 -26.15 -16.06 -20.80
N PHE A 408 -26.45 -15.85 -22.08
CA PHE A 408 -25.44 -15.74 -23.12
C PHE A 408 -24.48 -14.56 -22.88
N ILE A 409 -25.01 -13.38 -22.55
CA ILE A 409 -24.18 -12.20 -22.27
C ILE A 409 -23.26 -12.45 -21.06
N GLN A 410 -23.75 -13.14 -20.02
CA GLN A 410 -22.93 -13.50 -18.87
C GLN A 410 -21.77 -14.42 -19.26
N GLN A 411 -22.03 -15.47 -20.05
CA GLN A 411 -20.99 -16.36 -20.57
C GLN A 411 -19.98 -15.59 -21.44
N LEU A 412 -20.47 -14.70 -22.31
CA LEU A 412 -19.64 -13.89 -23.20
C LEU A 412 -18.70 -12.96 -22.43
N VAL A 413 -19.22 -12.20 -21.46
CA VAL A 413 -18.45 -11.25 -20.64
C VAL A 413 -17.32 -11.94 -19.87
N THR A 414 -17.50 -13.21 -19.50
CA THR A 414 -16.49 -13.95 -18.73
C THR A 414 -15.31 -14.45 -19.55
N GLU A 415 -15.51 -14.58 -20.86
CA GLU A 415 -14.49 -14.94 -21.83
C GLU A 415 -13.82 -13.72 -22.48
N MET A 416 -14.45 -12.55 -22.38
CA MET A 416 -13.89 -11.28 -22.81
C MET A 416 -12.72 -10.84 -21.91
N GLN A 417 -11.66 -10.35 -22.53
CA GLN A 417 -10.48 -9.79 -21.87
C GLN A 417 -10.44 -8.29 -22.08
N ALA A 418 -10.16 -7.53 -21.03
CA ALA A 418 -10.06 -6.09 -21.12
C ALA A 418 -8.60 -5.69 -21.41
N GLU A 419 -8.40 -4.98 -22.53
CA GLU A 419 -7.11 -4.48 -22.99
C GLU A 419 -7.17 -2.94 -23.08
N TYR A 420 -6.03 -2.29 -22.86
CA TYR A 420 -5.88 -0.84 -23.00
C TYR A 420 -4.85 -0.56 -24.08
N PHE A 421 -5.23 0.28 -25.04
CA PHE A 421 -4.39 0.66 -26.17
C PHE A 421 -3.98 2.13 -26.06
N ALA A 422 -2.69 2.39 -26.29
CA ALA A 422 -2.11 3.71 -26.41
C ALA A 422 -2.78 4.50 -27.56
N PRO A 423 -2.79 5.84 -27.56
CA PRO A 423 -3.10 6.60 -28.78
C PRO A 423 -2.11 6.30 -29.90
N LYS A 424 -2.59 6.28 -31.15
CA LYS A 424 -1.85 5.99 -32.39
C LYS A 424 -1.30 4.56 -32.50
N GLU A 425 -1.92 3.63 -31.79
CA GLU A 425 -1.59 2.21 -31.84
C GLU A 425 -2.56 1.50 -32.79
N ASP A 426 -2.03 0.63 -33.65
CA ASP A 426 -2.82 -0.17 -34.57
C ASP A 426 -3.32 -1.42 -33.85
N ILE A 427 -4.64 -1.51 -33.67
CA ILE A 427 -5.31 -2.63 -33.01
C ILE A 427 -5.41 -3.82 -33.97
N MET A 428 -5.73 -3.54 -35.24
CA MET A 428 -5.85 -4.53 -36.32
C MET A 428 -5.44 -3.89 -37.64
N LEU A 429 -4.84 -4.68 -38.53
CA LEU A 429 -4.42 -4.20 -39.85
C LEU A 429 -5.40 -4.62 -40.96
N GLN A 430 -5.50 -3.80 -42.01
CA GLN A 430 -6.22 -4.14 -43.22
C GLN A 430 -5.62 -5.41 -43.87
N ASN A 431 -6.49 -6.26 -44.42
CA ASN A 431 -6.17 -7.56 -45.02
C ASN A 431 -5.61 -8.60 -44.05
N GLU A 432 -5.58 -8.31 -42.75
CA GLU A 432 -5.23 -9.30 -41.74
C GLU A 432 -6.34 -10.34 -41.58
N LYS A 433 -5.94 -11.58 -41.25
CA LYS A 433 -6.89 -12.67 -40.98
C LYS A 433 -7.69 -12.34 -39.71
N PRO A 434 -9.03 -12.51 -39.71
CA PRO A 434 -9.84 -12.17 -38.55
C PRO A 434 -9.61 -13.15 -37.40
N SER A 435 -8.92 -12.67 -36.37
CA SER A 435 -8.59 -13.45 -35.16
C SER A 435 -9.59 -13.19 -34.04
N ASP A 436 -9.84 -11.92 -33.76
CA ASP A 436 -10.56 -11.48 -32.57
C ASP A 436 -11.59 -10.40 -32.91
N LEU A 437 -12.66 -10.35 -32.11
CA LEU A 437 -13.67 -9.30 -32.10
C LEU A 437 -13.35 -8.34 -30.95
N TYR A 438 -13.43 -7.05 -31.24
CA TYR A 438 -13.15 -6.00 -30.27
C TYR A 438 -14.39 -5.15 -30.03
N LEU A 439 -14.66 -4.80 -28.77
CA LEU A 439 -15.73 -3.88 -28.37
C LEU A 439 -15.11 -2.68 -27.67
N LEU A 440 -15.30 -1.49 -28.24
CA LEU A 440 -14.77 -0.25 -27.69
C LEU A 440 -15.60 0.16 -26.47
N VAL A 441 -15.01 0.13 -25.27
CA VAL A 441 -15.68 0.51 -24.02
C VAL A 441 -15.56 2.01 -23.78
N SER A 442 -14.35 2.55 -23.97
CA SER A 442 -14.10 3.99 -23.90
C SER A 442 -12.97 4.39 -24.82
N GLY A 443 -13.00 5.61 -25.34
CA GLY A 443 -11.99 6.16 -26.24
C GLY A 443 -12.51 6.40 -27.66
N ALA A 444 -11.60 6.45 -28.63
CA ALA A 444 -11.93 6.67 -30.03
C ALA A 444 -10.91 5.95 -30.92
N VAL A 445 -11.41 5.36 -32.00
CA VAL A 445 -10.60 4.60 -32.96
C VAL A 445 -10.91 5.12 -34.36
N ASP A 446 -9.88 5.47 -35.12
CA ASP A 446 -9.99 5.85 -36.52
C ASP A 446 -9.90 4.58 -37.38
N MET A 447 -10.84 4.42 -38.31
CA MET A 447 -10.84 3.36 -39.32
C MET A 447 -10.13 3.89 -40.57
N LEU A 448 -9.03 3.25 -40.94
CA LEU A 448 -8.17 3.64 -42.05
C LEU A 448 -8.30 2.62 -43.18
N ALA A 449 -8.41 3.09 -44.41
CA ALA A 449 -8.32 2.28 -45.62
C ALA A 449 -7.06 2.69 -46.39
N PHE A 450 -6.29 1.72 -46.86
CA PHE A 450 -5.20 1.95 -47.78
C PHE A 450 -5.75 1.89 -49.21
N LEU A 451 -5.92 3.07 -49.83
CA LEU A 451 -6.43 3.24 -51.18
C LEU A 451 -5.37 4.01 -52.00
N ASP A 452 -5.02 3.48 -53.17
CA ASP A 452 -4.10 4.11 -54.13
C ASP A 452 -2.75 4.57 -53.54
N GLY A 453 -2.19 3.81 -52.60
CA GLY A 453 -0.90 4.11 -51.97
C GLY A 453 -0.97 5.10 -50.81
N THR A 454 -2.16 5.56 -50.41
CA THR A 454 -2.36 6.51 -49.31
C THR A 454 -3.31 5.98 -48.24
N GLU A 455 -3.00 6.21 -46.96
CA GLU A 455 -3.93 5.95 -45.85
C GLU A 455 -4.99 7.05 -45.80
N GLN A 456 -6.26 6.68 -45.92
CA GLN A 456 -7.40 7.60 -45.78
C GLN A 456 -8.29 7.18 -44.61
N VAL A 457 -8.76 8.16 -43.83
CA VAL A 457 -9.70 7.92 -42.73
C VAL A 457 -11.10 7.69 -43.31
N TYR A 458 -11.55 6.43 -43.28
CA TYR A 458 -12.87 6.03 -43.74
C TYR A 458 -13.98 6.38 -42.74
N GLY A 459 -13.68 6.29 -41.45
CA GLY A 459 -14.63 6.63 -40.39
C GLY A 459 -14.00 6.61 -39.01
N LYS A 460 -14.80 6.92 -37.98
CA LYS A 460 -14.39 6.87 -36.58
C LYS A 460 -15.36 6.00 -35.80
N ALA A 461 -14.82 5.09 -35.02
CA ALA A 461 -15.58 4.29 -34.09
C ALA A 461 -15.64 4.96 -32.71
N ALA A 462 -16.85 4.98 -32.15
CA ALA A 462 -17.16 5.57 -30.85
C ALA A 462 -17.45 4.51 -29.77
N GLU A 463 -17.60 4.95 -28.53
CA GLU A 463 -17.86 4.08 -27.38
C GLU A 463 -19.13 3.22 -27.59
N GLY A 464 -19.05 1.92 -27.32
CA GLY A 464 -20.11 0.93 -27.52
C GLY A 464 -20.12 0.28 -28.91
N GLU A 465 -19.27 0.73 -29.84
CA GLU A 465 -19.16 0.15 -31.18
C GLU A 465 -18.21 -1.05 -31.22
N LEU A 466 -18.52 -2.00 -32.12
CA LEU A 466 -17.68 -3.16 -32.40
C LEU A 466 -16.67 -2.81 -33.48
N LEU A 467 -15.50 -3.43 -33.36
CA LEU A 467 -14.43 -3.37 -34.35
C LEU A 467 -14.13 -4.80 -34.82
N GLY A 468 -13.94 -4.95 -36.12
CA GLY A 468 -13.55 -6.21 -36.74
C GLY A 468 -14.67 -7.25 -36.87
N GLU A 469 -15.93 -6.91 -36.59
CA GLU A 469 -17.03 -7.88 -36.65
C GLU A 469 -17.23 -8.46 -38.05
N THR A 470 -16.95 -7.67 -39.09
CA THR A 470 -17.19 -8.07 -40.47
C THR A 470 -16.28 -9.22 -40.84
N GLY A 471 -15.01 -9.12 -40.44
CA GLY A 471 -14.04 -10.20 -40.62
C GLY A 471 -14.39 -11.42 -39.78
N VAL A 472 -14.74 -11.25 -38.50
CA VAL A 472 -15.03 -12.37 -37.59
C VAL A 472 -16.27 -13.16 -38.03
N MET A 473 -17.36 -12.46 -38.34
CA MET A 473 -18.66 -13.06 -38.70
C MET A 473 -18.69 -13.61 -40.12
N SER A 474 -18.03 -12.93 -41.08
CA SER A 474 -18.01 -13.35 -42.49
C SER A 474 -16.82 -14.25 -42.85
N ASN A 475 -15.88 -14.44 -41.91
CA ASN A 475 -14.61 -15.13 -42.14
C ASN A 475 -13.84 -14.58 -43.35
N LYS A 476 -13.78 -13.25 -43.46
CA LYS A 476 -13.07 -12.51 -44.52
C LYS A 476 -11.94 -11.66 -43.93
N PRO A 477 -10.91 -11.32 -44.71
CA PRO A 477 -9.87 -10.38 -44.27
C PRO A 477 -10.47 -9.05 -43.81
N GLN A 478 -9.83 -8.39 -42.85
CA GLN A 478 -10.33 -7.11 -42.34
C GLN A 478 -10.30 -6.03 -43.44
N PRO A 479 -11.41 -5.29 -43.64
CA PRO A 479 -11.48 -4.26 -44.68
C PRO A 479 -10.70 -2.99 -44.35
N PHE A 480 -10.44 -2.74 -43.06
CA PHE A 480 -9.84 -1.51 -42.55
C PHE A 480 -8.75 -1.81 -41.52
N THR A 481 -7.78 -0.90 -41.42
CA THR A 481 -6.86 -0.79 -40.28
C THR A 481 -7.56 0.02 -39.18
N PHE A 482 -7.52 -0.45 -37.95
CA PHE A 482 -8.12 0.24 -36.80
C PHE A 482 -7.02 0.85 -35.93
N ARG A 483 -6.90 2.17 -35.94
CA ARG A 483 -5.87 2.91 -35.19
C ARG A 483 -6.51 3.72 -34.08
N THR A 484 -6.03 3.61 -32.86
CA THR A 484 -6.54 4.43 -31.75
C THR A 484 -6.24 5.92 -31.95
N ALA A 485 -7.23 6.78 -31.73
CA ALA A 485 -7.05 8.24 -31.72
C ALA A 485 -6.73 8.77 -30.32
N LYS A 486 -7.22 8.09 -29.28
CA LYS A 486 -7.03 8.39 -27.86
C LYS A 486 -6.71 7.11 -27.09
N LEU A 487 -6.35 7.23 -25.81
CA LEU A 487 -6.26 6.08 -24.91
C LEU A 487 -7.63 5.39 -24.91
N SER A 488 -7.65 4.13 -25.32
CA SER A 488 -8.90 3.39 -25.53
C SER A 488 -8.90 2.12 -24.69
N GLN A 489 -10.01 1.87 -23.99
CA GLN A 489 -10.27 0.61 -23.31
C GLN A 489 -11.14 -0.25 -24.23
N ILE A 490 -10.67 -1.46 -24.53
CA ILE A 490 -11.27 -2.34 -25.52
C ILE A 490 -11.43 -3.73 -24.91
N LEU A 491 -12.62 -4.32 -25.08
CA LEU A 491 -12.86 -5.72 -24.74
C LEU A 491 -12.58 -6.59 -25.95
N ARG A 492 -11.76 -7.61 -25.77
CA ARG A 492 -11.38 -8.57 -26.80
C ARG A 492 -12.01 -9.93 -26.53
N ILE A 493 -12.55 -10.54 -27.58
CA ILE A 493 -12.92 -11.96 -27.57
C ILE A 493 -12.44 -12.65 -28.84
N SER A 494 -11.86 -13.84 -28.71
CA SER A 494 -11.41 -14.59 -29.86
C SER A 494 -12.56 -15.16 -30.67
N ARG A 495 -12.38 -15.22 -31.99
CA ARG A 495 -13.36 -15.78 -32.92
C ARG A 495 -13.75 -17.21 -32.55
N SER A 496 -12.79 -18.05 -32.18
CA SER A 496 -13.06 -19.44 -31.80
C SER A 496 -14.00 -19.53 -30.58
N LYS A 497 -13.75 -18.71 -29.56
CA LYS A 497 -14.60 -18.65 -28.36
C LYS A 497 -15.98 -18.11 -28.68
N LEU A 498 -16.07 -17.01 -29.43
CA LEU A 498 -17.36 -16.44 -29.81
C LEU A 498 -18.22 -17.44 -30.60
N MET A 499 -17.63 -18.10 -31.61
CA MET A 499 -18.34 -19.10 -32.41
C MET A 499 -18.75 -20.31 -31.56
N GLY A 500 -17.90 -20.79 -30.66
CA GLY A 500 -18.24 -21.86 -29.73
C GLY A 500 -19.45 -21.52 -28.84
N ILE A 501 -19.45 -20.33 -28.23
CA ILE A 501 -20.58 -19.87 -27.39
C ILE A 501 -21.88 -19.73 -28.20
N MET A 502 -21.79 -19.28 -29.46
CA MET A 502 -22.95 -19.20 -30.37
C MET A 502 -23.47 -20.58 -30.80
N GLU A 503 -22.60 -21.57 -30.93
CA GLU A 503 -22.98 -22.95 -31.27
C GLU A 503 -23.65 -23.67 -30.10
N GLU A 504 -23.18 -23.42 -28.88
CA GLU A 504 -23.80 -23.88 -27.63
C GLU A 504 -25.20 -23.29 -27.44
N ASN A 505 -25.37 -21.99 -27.75
CA ASN A 505 -26.62 -21.25 -27.60
C ASN A 505 -27.26 -20.94 -28.96
N ARG A 506 -27.75 -21.97 -29.67
CA ARG A 506 -28.21 -21.83 -31.07
C ARG A 506 -29.26 -20.75 -31.30
N GLY A 507 -30.20 -20.55 -30.38
CA GLY A 507 -31.24 -19.51 -30.49
C GLY A 507 -30.68 -18.09 -30.44
N ASP A 508 -29.75 -17.84 -29.51
CA ASP A 508 -29.04 -16.56 -29.41
C ASP A 508 -28.09 -16.37 -30.60
N GLY A 509 -27.42 -17.44 -31.04
CA GLY A 509 -26.55 -17.43 -32.23
C GLY A 509 -27.29 -17.05 -33.52
N GLN A 510 -28.54 -17.49 -33.71
CA GLN A 510 -29.38 -17.06 -34.84
C GLN A 510 -29.75 -15.58 -34.75
N THR A 511 -30.08 -15.09 -33.55
CA THR A 511 -30.39 -13.67 -33.30
C THR A 511 -29.19 -12.78 -33.64
N ILE A 512 -27.99 -13.17 -33.22
CA ILE A 512 -26.73 -12.46 -33.55
C ILE A 512 -26.49 -12.41 -35.06
N ARG A 513 -26.68 -13.54 -35.77
CA ARG A 513 -26.54 -13.58 -37.24
C ARG A 513 -27.58 -12.69 -37.93
N SER A 514 -28.81 -12.66 -37.43
CA SER A 514 -29.89 -11.78 -37.92
C SER A 514 -29.52 -10.30 -37.74
N ASN A 515 -29.08 -9.91 -36.54
CA ASN A 515 -28.61 -8.55 -36.23
C ASN A 515 -27.48 -8.10 -37.16
N PHE A 516 -26.50 -8.99 -37.40
CA PHE A 516 -25.38 -8.73 -38.30
C PHE A 516 -25.85 -8.53 -39.76
N GLN A 517 -26.72 -9.42 -40.26
CA GLN A 517 -27.28 -9.28 -41.62
C GLN A 517 -28.14 -8.02 -41.78
N GLN A 518 -28.89 -7.63 -40.75
CA GLN A 518 -29.69 -6.42 -40.76
C GLN A 518 -28.80 -5.17 -40.88
N LYS A 519 -27.67 -5.12 -40.14
CA LYS A 519 -26.68 -4.03 -40.27
C LYS A 519 -26.12 -3.94 -41.69
N LEU A 520 -25.66 -5.07 -42.25
CA LEU A 520 -25.12 -5.10 -43.62
C LEU A 520 -26.14 -4.60 -44.66
N ARG A 521 -27.41 -4.99 -44.54
CA ARG A 521 -28.47 -4.51 -45.44
C ARG A 521 -28.73 -3.00 -45.28
N MET A 522 -28.65 -2.47 -44.06
CA MET A 522 -28.81 -1.04 -43.81
C MET A 522 -27.66 -0.25 -44.43
N GLU A 523 -26.42 -0.67 -44.22
CA GLU A 523 -25.23 -0.04 -44.82
C GLU A 523 -25.27 -0.08 -46.35
N GLN A 524 -25.68 -1.21 -46.93
CA GLN A 524 -25.82 -1.33 -48.38
C GLN A 524 -26.93 -0.42 -48.95
N ARG A 525 -28.06 -0.25 -48.24
CA ARG A 525 -29.12 0.69 -48.62
C ARG A 525 -28.67 2.15 -48.51
N LEU A 526 -27.93 2.49 -47.46
CA LEU A 526 -27.32 3.82 -47.28
C LEU A 526 -26.33 4.13 -48.41
N TYR A 527 -25.46 3.18 -48.75
CA TYR A 527 -24.52 3.32 -49.87
C TYR A 527 -25.23 3.59 -51.19
N ILE A 528 -26.26 2.78 -51.51
CA ILE A 528 -27.07 2.95 -52.72
C ILE A 528 -27.79 4.31 -52.72
N ALA A 529 -28.39 4.72 -51.60
CA ALA A 529 -29.09 6.00 -51.49
C ALA A 529 -28.14 7.21 -51.65
N MET A 530 -26.91 7.11 -51.17
CA MET A 530 -25.89 8.15 -51.34
C MET A 530 -25.34 8.24 -52.78
N HIS A 531 -25.33 7.12 -53.52
CA HIS A 531 -24.79 7.06 -54.89
C HIS A 531 -25.87 7.14 -55.98
N GLN A 532 -27.16 7.13 -55.62
CA GLN A 532 -28.29 7.38 -56.54
C GLN A 532 -28.78 8.84 -56.53
N ALA A 533 -28.17 9.72 -55.72
CA ALA A 533 -28.58 11.11 -55.57
C ALA A 533 -27.99 12.09 -56.62
N ASP A 534 -27.21 11.62 -57.59
CA ASP A 534 -26.79 12.41 -58.75
C ASP A 534 -27.49 11.90 -60.02
N PRO A 535 -28.50 12.62 -60.57
CA PRO A 535 -28.96 12.34 -61.91
C PRO A 535 -28.07 13.08 -62.91
N VAL A 536 -27.26 12.33 -63.66
CA VAL A 536 -26.84 12.76 -64.99
C VAL A 536 -28.12 12.85 -65.84
N PRO A 537 -28.49 14.02 -66.40
CA PRO A 537 -29.65 14.08 -67.26
C PRO A 537 -29.31 13.45 -68.61
N ALA A 538 -29.96 12.32 -68.89
CA ALA A 538 -30.04 11.76 -70.23
C ALA A 538 -30.70 12.78 -71.17
N PHE A 539 -29.92 13.30 -72.12
CA PHE A 539 -30.43 14.10 -73.23
C PHE A 539 -30.68 13.16 -74.41
N GLU A 540 -31.90 12.65 -74.53
CA GLU A 540 -32.41 12.10 -75.79
C GLU A 540 -33.78 12.72 -76.07
N ARG A 541 -33.86 13.52 -77.14
CA ARG A 541 -35.10 13.73 -77.89
C ARG A 541 -34.83 14.19 -79.33
N ARG A 542 -35.06 13.24 -80.26
CA ARG A 542 -35.81 13.33 -81.54
C ARG A 542 -35.26 14.17 -82.73
N LEU A 543 -34.83 13.45 -83.77
CA LEU A 543 -35.37 13.38 -85.17
C LEU A 543 -36.63 14.25 -85.41
N ASP A 544 -36.86 15.05 -86.47
CA ASP A 544 -36.57 15.05 -87.94
C ASP A 544 -37.06 16.41 -88.52
N PRO A 545 -36.96 16.76 -89.84
CA PRO A 545 -36.37 16.02 -90.98
C PRO A 545 -35.17 16.69 -91.65
#